data_AF-A0A5C6P2N0-F1
#
_entry.id   AF-A0A5C6P2N0-F1
#
_cell.length_a   1.000
_cell.length_b   1.000
_cell.length_c   1.000
_cell.angle_alpha   90.00
_cell.angle_beta   90.00
_cell.angle_gamma   90.00
#
_symmetry.space_group_name_H-M   'P 1'
#
loop_
_entity.id
_entity.type
_entity.pdbx_description
1 polymer ?
#
loop_
_entity_poly.entity_id
_entity_poly.type
_entity_poly.pdbx_seq_one_letter_code
_entity_poly.pdbx_strand_id
1 'polypeptide(L)'
;MAGCTISPLAFTMAMEVIIRASRWVVGGERTTDGIRLPPIRAYMDDMTTLTTTAACTSRLLGKLQENIKWARMKIKPSKSRSISIVKGELKNVKFLIGDDPIPTVSEQPVKSLGRWYNASLKDKDQVQHLKQDITNSLKIINKTPLPGKLKLWCLQFGLLPQVMWPLTMYEVPMTTVEKME
;
A
#
# COMPACT_ATOMS: atom_id res chain seq x y z
N MET A 1 11.22 -4.14 -23.07
CA MET A 1 11.04 -2.73 -23.48
C MET A 1 9.74 -2.25 -22.84
N ALA A 2 9.81 -1.46 -21.77
CA ALA A 2 8.66 -0.83 -21.13
C ALA A 2 8.68 0.66 -21.54
N GLY A 3 7.52 1.28 -21.78
CA GLY A 3 7.45 2.70 -22.17
C GLY A 3 6.47 3.06 -23.29
N CYS A 4 5.74 2.09 -23.87
CA CYS A 4 4.62 2.42 -24.76
C CYS A 4 3.49 3.08 -23.95
N THR A 5 2.97 4.20 -24.44
CA THR A 5 1.95 5.02 -23.76
C THR A 5 0.62 4.31 -23.58
N ILE A 6 0.29 3.34 -24.45
CA ILE A 6 -0.96 2.57 -24.38
C ILE A 6 -0.84 1.38 -23.41
N SER A 7 0.37 0.89 -23.15
CA SER A 7 0.57 -0.32 -22.35
C SER A 7 -0.05 -0.27 -20.94
N PRO A 8 0.05 0.82 -20.16
CA PRO A 8 -0.59 0.89 -18.84
C PRO A 8 -2.12 0.76 -18.92
N LEU A 9 -2.74 1.36 -19.95
CA LEU A 9 -4.18 1.27 -20.18
C LEU A 9 -4.58 -0.15 -20.54
N ALA A 10 -3.90 -0.76 -21.51
CA ALA A 10 -4.16 -2.14 -21.91
C ALA A 10 -3.99 -3.12 -20.75
N PHE A 11 -2.95 -2.92 -19.93
CA PHE A 11 -2.73 -3.70 -18.72
C PHE A 11 -3.87 -3.54 -17.71
N THR A 12 -4.30 -2.30 -17.45
CA THR A 12 -5.41 -2.02 -16.53
C THR A 12 -6.71 -2.65 -17.01
N MET A 13 -7.01 -2.60 -18.31
CA MET A 13 -8.19 -3.25 -18.90
C MET A 13 -8.15 -4.77 -18.71
N ALA A 14 -7.00 -5.40 -18.97
CA ALA A 14 -6.84 -6.85 -18.78
C ALA A 14 -6.98 -7.25 -17.30
N MET A 15 -6.36 -6.50 -16.39
CA MET A 15 -6.47 -6.72 -14.95
C MET A 15 -7.90 -6.54 -14.45
N GLU A 16 -8.63 -5.53 -14.94
CA GLU A 16 -10.02 -5.29 -14.54
C GLU A 16 -10.94 -6.48 -14.89
N VAL A 17 -10.73 -7.14 -16.04
CA VAL A 17 -11.46 -8.37 -16.39
C VAL A 17 -11.20 -9.47 -15.36
N ILE A 18 -9.94 -9.67 -14.98
CA ILE A 18 -9.53 -10.68 -13.98
C ILE A 18 -10.12 -10.35 -12.60
N ILE A 19 -10.05 -9.08 -12.18
CA ILE A 19 -10.59 -8.61 -10.90
C ILE A 19 -12.10 -8.79 -10.86
N ARG A 20 -12.81 -8.41 -11.93
CA ARG A 20 -14.25 -8.61 -12.04
C ARG A 20 -14.61 -10.08 -11.96
N ALA A 21 -13.97 -10.95 -12.73
CA ALA A 21 -14.24 -12.39 -12.69
C ALA A 21 -13.97 -13.01 -11.30
N SER A 22 -13.02 -12.45 -10.55
CA SER A 22 -12.62 -12.96 -9.23
C SER A 22 -13.50 -12.44 -8.10
N ARG A 23 -14.01 -11.21 -8.16
CA ARG A 23 -14.72 -10.60 -7.02
C ARG A 23 -16.10 -11.19 -6.74
N TRP A 24 -16.78 -11.83 -7.71
CA TRP A 24 -18.14 -12.35 -7.54
C TRP A 24 -18.27 -13.46 -6.49
N VAL A 25 -17.17 -14.13 -6.13
CA VAL A 25 -17.22 -15.21 -5.14
C VAL A 25 -17.36 -14.70 -3.71
N VAL A 26 -17.16 -13.40 -3.45
CA VAL A 26 -17.23 -12.81 -2.10
C VAL A 26 -17.84 -11.43 -2.10
N GLY A 27 -18.36 -11.05 -0.94
CA GLY A 27 -19.03 -9.79 -0.75
C GLY A 27 -18.14 -8.56 -0.52
N GLY A 28 -16.89 -8.72 -0.09
CA GLY A 28 -16.11 -7.62 0.50
C GLY A 28 -16.51 -7.32 1.95
N GLU A 29 -16.01 -6.20 2.46
CA GLU A 29 -16.17 -5.77 3.87
C GLU A 29 -17.26 -4.72 4.02
N ARG A 30 -17.99 -4.71 5.14
CA ARG A 30 -18.98 -3.67 5.42
C ARG A 30 -18.50 -2.78 6.56
N THR A 31 -18.42 -1.48 6.31
CA THR A 31 -18.04 -0.51 7.35
C THR A 31 -19.19 -0.32 8.34
N THR A 32 -18.88 0.29 9.49
CA THR A 32 -19.87 0.67 10.51
C THR A 32 -20.97 1.57 9.97
N ASP A 33 -20.63 2.43 9.01
CA ASP A 33 -21.55 3.38 8.37
C ASP A 33 -22.40 2.72 7.26
N GLY A 34 -22.31 1.38 7.14
CA GLY A 34 -23.11 0.59 6.20
C GLY A 34 -22.55 0.52 4.78
N ILE A 35 -21.46 1.24 4.48
CA ILE A 35 -20.79 1.25 3.17
C ILE A 35 -20.10 -0.09 2.93
N ARG A 36 -20.27 -0.64 1.74
CA ARG A 36 -19.62 -1.89 1.34
C ARG A 36 -18.34 -1.61 0.56
N LEU A 37 -17.21 -2.00 1.12
CA LEU A 37 -15.92 -1.92 0.44
C LEU A 37 -15.77 -3.12 -0.52
N PRO A 38 -15.29 -2.90 -1.75
CA PRO A 38 -15.09 -4.00 -2.70
C PRO A 38 -14.03 -4.97 -2.16
N PRO A 39 -14.20 -6.28 -2.41
CA PRO A 39 -13.28 -7.31 -1.89
C PRO A 39 -11.88 -7.25 -2.49
N ILE A 40 -11.72 -6.61 -3.65
CA ILE A 40 -10.43 -6.40 -4.31
C ILE A 40 -10.33 -4.91 -4.65
N ARG A 41 -9.20 -4.31 -4.31
CA ARG A 41 -8.71 -3.04 -4.84
C ARG A 41 -7.39 -3.29 -5.52
N ALA A 42 -7.12 -2.61 -6.62
CA ALA A 42 -5.87 -2.81 -7.35
C ALA A 42 -5.30 -1.48 -7.82
N TYR A 43 -3.98 -1.41 -7.86
CA TYR A 43 -3.22 -0.38 -8.53
C TYR A 43 -2.13 -1.07 -9.34
N MET A 44 -2.29 -1.08 -10.67
CA MET A 44 -1.45 -1.90 -11.55
C MET A 44 -1.44 -3.37 -11.08
N ASP A 45 -0.26 -3.95 -10.84
CA ASP A 45 -0.09 -5.34 -10.40
C ASP A 45 -0.29 -5.53 -8.89
N ASP A 46 -0.27 -4.45 -8.11
CA ASP A 46 -0.52 -4.48 -6.67
C ASP A 46 -2.02 -4.62 -6.39
N MET A 47 -2.42 -5.77 -5.84
CA MET A 47 -3.80 -6.04 -5.42
C MET A 47 -3.89 -6.13 -3.89
N THR A 48 -4.90 -5.47 -3.33
CA THR A 48 -5.29 -5.57 -1.92
C THR A 48 -6.63 -6.27 -1.84
N THR A 49 -6.68 -7.37 -1.08
CA THR A 49 -7.93 -8.08 -0.78
C THR A 49 -8.42 -7.72 0.62
N LEU A 50 -9.72 -7.46 0.75
CA LEU A 50 -10.34 -7.06 2.02
C LEU A 50 -11.65 -7.84 2.19
N THR A 51 -11.68 -8.76 3.15
CA THR A 51 -12.87 -9.59 3.39
C THR A 51 -13.11 -9.81 4.88
N THR A 52 -14.34 -10.20 5.22
CA THR A 52 -14.83 -10.32 6.60
C THR A 52 -14.30 -11.55 7.35
N THR A 53 -14.00 -12.64 6.64
CA THR A 53 -13.65 -13.92 7.26
C THR A 53 -12.50 -14.59 6.54
N ALA A 54 -11.72 -15.40 7.27
CA ALA A 54 -10.63 -16.18 6.69
C ALA A 54 -11.12 -17.10 5.56
N ALA A 55 -12.31 -17.71 5.71
CA ALA A 55 -12.90 -18.55 4.66
C ALA A 55 -13.20 -17.76 3.37
N CYS A 56 -13.72 -16.53 3.50
CA CYS A 56 -13.92 -15.64 2.36
C CYS A 56 -12.59 -15.28 1.68
N THR A 57 -11.56 -14.93 2.46
CA THR A 57 -10.23 -14.63 1.93
C THR A 57 -9.65 -15.83 1.18
N SER A 58 -9.68 -17.03 1.75
CA SER A 58 -9.17 -18.23 1.08
C SER A 58 -9.92 -18.54 -0.22
N ARG A 59 -11.25 -18.40 -0.22
CA ARG A 59 -12.08 -18.58 -1.43
C ARG A 59 -11.73 -17.56 -2.51
N LEU A 60 -11.56 -16.29 -2.13
CA LEU A 60 -11.19 -15.22 -3.05
C LEU A 60 -9.78 -15.45 -3.64
N LEU A 61 -8.80 -15.81 -2.81
CA LEU A 61 -7.43 -16.10 -3.24
C LEU A 61 -7.39 -17.30 -4.19
N GLY A 62 -8.17 -18.36 -3.92
CA GLY A 62 -8.31 -19.50 -4.81
C GLY A 62 -8.84 -19.09 -6.19
N LYS A 63 -9.91 -18.29 -6.23
CA LYS A 63 -10.48 -17.82 -7.50
C LYS A 63 -9.53 -16.86 -8.24
N LEU A 64 -8.85 -15.98 -7.52
CA LEU A 64 -7.83 -15.10 -8.09
C LEU A 64 -6.70 -15.91 -8.73
N GLN A 65 -6.20 -16.93 -8.05
CA GLN A 65 -5.13 -17.79 -8.55
C GLN A 65 -5.55 -18.53 -9.84
N GLU A 66 -6.78 -19.04 -9.89
CA GLU A 66 -7.33 -19.68 -11.10
C GLU A 66 -7.35 -18.71 -12.29
N ASN A 67 -7.94 -17.52 -12.10
CA ASN A 67 -8.09 -16.53 -13.16
C ASN A 67 -6.75 -15.93 -13.61
N ILE A 68 -5.82 -15.69 -12.66
CA ILE A 68 -4.46 -15.22 -12.97
C ILE A 68 -3.70 -16.28 -13.77
N LYS A 69 -3.81 -17.57 -13.38
CA LYS A 69 -3.20 -18.68 -14.13
C LYS A 69 -3.78 -18.81 -15.52
N TRP A 70 -5.10 -18.64 -15.67
CA TRP A 70 -5.78 -18.63 -16.96
C TRP A 70 -5.25 -17.50 -17.87
N ALA A 71 -5.00 -16.33 -17.30
CA ALA A 71 -4.37 -15.20 -17.99
C ALA A 71 -2.85 -15.37 -18.25
N ARG A 72 -2.29 -16.56 -17.98
CA ARG A 72 -0.85 -16.88 -18.09
C ARG A 72 0.05 -15.99 -17.23
N MET A 73 -0.48 -15.51 -16.11
CA MET A 73 0.24 -14.72 -15.12
C MET A 73 0.47 -15.54 -13.84
N LYS A 74 1.31 -15.03 -12.93
CA LYS A 74 1.63 -15.68 -11.66
C LYS A 74 1.65 -14.66 -10.53
N ILE A 75 0.93 -14.95 -9.44
CA ILE A 75 1.09 -14.21 -8.17
C ILE A 75 2.39 -14.65 -7.51
N LYS A 76 3.11 -13.72 -6.88
CA LYS A 76 4.36 -14.01 -6.16
C LYS A 76 4.12 -13.95 -4.64
N PRO A 77 3.88 -15.09 -3.96
CA PRO A 77 3.52 -15.13 -2.54
C PRO A 77 4.60 -14.50 -1.64
N SER A 78 5.87 -14.62 -2.02
CA SER A 78 6.99 -13.98 -1.30
C SER A 78 6.96 -12.44 -1.33
N LYS A 79 6.21 -11.82 -2.25
CA LYS A 79 5.95 -10.37 -2.26
C LYS A 79 4.59 -9.99 -1.66
N SER A 80 3.70 -10.95 -1.43
CA SER A 80 2.40 -10.72 -0.83
C SER A 80 2.50 -10.76 0.70
N ARG A 81 1.64 -10.02 1.40
CA ARG A 81 1.47 -10.18 2.84
C ARG A 81 0.01 -10.28 3.22
N SER A 82 -0.22 -10.91 4.37
CA SER A 82 -1.55 -10.98 4.98
C SER A 82 -1.57 -10.31 6.35
N ILE A 83 -2.72 -9.72 6.66
CA ILE A 83 -3.08 -9.15 7.96
C ILE A 83 -4.45 -9.71 8.31
N SER A 84 -4.63 -10.20 9.52
CA SER A 84 -5.93 -10.64 10.04
C SER A 84 -6.16 -10.00 11.39
N ILE A 85 -7.27 -9.28 11.53
CA ILE A 85 -7.63 -8.56 12.75
C ILE A 85 -8.94 -9.15 13.28
N VAL A 86 -8.93 -9.59 14.54
CA VAL A 86 -10.11 -10.14 15.21
C VAL A 86 -10.27 -9.42 16.54
N LYS A 87 -11.41 -8.74 16.73
CA LYS A 87 -11.71 -7.96 17.94
C LYS A 87 -10.60 -6.95 18.30
N GLY A 88 -10.04 -6.28 17.29
CA GLY A 88 -8.97 -5.28 17.46
C GLY A 88 -7.57 -5.86 17.66
N GLU A 89 -7.42 -7.18 17.71
CA GLU A 89 -6.13 -7.85 17.86
C GLU A 89 -5.65 -8.48 16.56
N LEU A 90 -4.34 -8.38 16.31
CA LEU A 90 -3.69 -9.06 15.21
C LEU A 90 -3.65 -10.57 15.48
N LYS A 91 -4.18 -11.36 14.55
CA LYS A 91 -4.15 -12.83 14.60
C LYS A 91 -3.22 -13.38 13.52
N ASN A 92 -2.47 -14.41 13.88
CA ASN A 92 -1.57 -15.11 12.97
C ASN A 92 -2.34 -16.15 12.15
N VAL A 93 -3.07 -15.68 11.14
CA VAL A 93 -3.76 -16.54 10.16
C VAL A 93 -2.93 -16.60 8.89
N LYS A 94 -2.56 -17.81 8.46
CA LYS A 94 -1.80 -18.02 7.22
C LYS A 94 -2.75 -18.34 6.08
N PHE A 95 -2.54 -17.65 4.95
CA PHE A 95 -3.24 -17.90 3.71
C PHE A 95 -2.30 -18.52 2.69
N LEU A 96 -2.87 -19.26 1.74
CA LEU A 96 -2.14 -19.94 0.68
C LEU A 96 -2.55 -19.37 -0.68
N ILE A 97 -1.60 -19.33 -1.61
CA ILE A 97 -1.86 -19.08 -3.03
C ILE A 97 -1.34 -20.28 -3.80
N GLY A 98 -2.25 -21.14 -4.27
CA GLY A 98 -1.87 -22.49 -4.65
C GLY A 98 -1.37 -23.24 -3.40
N ASP A 99 -0.14 -23.75 -3.47
CA ASP A 99 0.49 -24.49 -2.37
C ASP A 99 1.46 -23.61 -1.54
N ASP A 100 1.70 -22.37 -1.96
CA ASP A 100 2.69 -21.49 -1.37
C ASP A 100 2.07 -20.60 -0.27
N PRO A 101 2.65 -20.54 0.96
CA PRO A 101 2.15 -19.68 2.03
C PRO A 101 2.48 -18.20 1.82
N ILE A 102 1.52 -17.34 2.13
CA ILE A 102 1.71 -15.90 2.22
C ILE A 102 2.25 -15.55 3.62
N PRO A 103 3.42 -14.91 3.74
CA PRO A 103 3.90 -14.43 5.03
C PRO A 103 2.94 -13.41 5.66
N THR A 104 2.81 -13.45 6.98
CA THR A 104 2.05 -12.41 7.69
C THR A 104 2.88 -11.13 7.81
N VAL A 105 2.22 -9.99 8.01
CA VAL A 105 2.91 -8.72 8.26
C VAL A 105 3.72 -8.73 9.56
N SER A 106 3.34 -9.58 10.53
CA SER A 106 4.13 -9.80 11.76
C SER A 106 5.46 -10.49 11.49
N GLU A 107 5.47 -11.46 10.58
CA GLU A 107 6.69 -12.17 10.18
C GLU A 107 7.57 -11.29 9.29
N GLN A 108 6.94 -10.59 8.33
CA GLN A 108 7.65 -9.76 7.36
C GLN A 108 6.83 -8.49 7.06
N PRO A 109 7.25 -7.32 7.55
CA PRO A 109 6.66 -6.04 7.19
C PRO A 109 6.63 -5.81 5.67
N VAL A 110 5.68 -4.99 5.20
CA VAL A 110 5.55 -4.66 3.78
C VAL A 110 5.28 -3.19 3.55
N LYS A 111 5.81 -2.68 2.46
CA LYS A 111 5.48 -1.36 1.93
C LYS A 111 4.49 -1.53 0.78
N SER A 112 3.31 -0.93 0.89
CA SER A 112 2.29 -0.93 -0.14
C SER A 112 1.90 0.51 -0.47
N LEU A 113 2.00 0.89 -1.76
CA LEU A 113 1.73 2.25 -2.25
C LEU A 113 2.41 3.36 -1.43
N GLY A 114 3.66 3.13 -1.01
CA GLY A 114 4.41 4.11 -0.23
C GLY A 114 4.22 4.03 1.30
N ARG A 115 3.18 3.34 1.78
CA ARG A 115 2.87 3.18 3.21
C ARG A 115 3.42 1.86 3.76
N TRP A 116 4.09 1.93 4.91
CA TRP A 116 4.57 0.75 5.63
C TRP A 116 3.49 0.14 6.53
N TYR A 117 3.42 -1.19 6.52
CA TYR A 117 2.60 -1.99 7.42
C TYR A 117 3.50 -2.96 8.18
N ASN A 118 3.38 -2.96 9.51
CA ASN A 118 4.10 -3.83 10.43
C ASN A 118 3.15 -4.34 11.54
N ALA A 119 3.65 -5.17 12.45
CA ALA A 119 2.86 -5.74 13.54
C ALA A 119 2.25 -4.70 14.49
N SER A 120 2.87 -3.51 14.62
CA SER A 120 2.39 -2.50 15.57
C SER A 120 1.16 -1.77 15.05
N LEU A 121 0.95 -1.74 13.72
CA LEU A 121 -0.10 -1.00 13.01
C LEU A 121 -0.16 0.49 13.43
N LYS A 122 0.97 1.03 13.90
CA LYS A 122 1.10 2.41 14.37
C LYS A 122 2.04 3.19 13.46
N ASP A 123 1.72 4.46 13.27
CA ASP A 123 2.50 5.35 12.39
C ASP A 123 3.65 6.06 13.11
N LYS A 124 3.82 5.84 14.42
CA LYS A 124 4.82 6.56 15.25
C LYS A 124 6.23 6.52 14.67
N ASP A 125 6.70 5.35 14.24
CA ASP A 125 8.06 5.19 13.71
C ASP A 125 8.22 5.93 12.38
N GLN A 126 7.17 5.92 11.55
CA GLN A 126 7.15 6.61 10.26
C GLN A 126 7.12 8.13 10.43
N VAL A 127 6.41 8.64 11.43
CA VAL A 127 6.43 10.07 11.79
C VAL A 127 7.82 10.52 12.24
N GLN A 128 8.55 9.70 13.00
CA GLN A 128 9.93 10.02 13.38
C GLN A 128 10.88 9.98 12.18
N HIS A 129 10.73 9.00 11.30
CA HIS A 129 11.50 8.93 10.06
C HIS A 129 11.26 10.17 9.18
N LEU A 130 9.99 10.58 9.04
CA LEU A 130 9.62 11.79 8.30
C LEU A 130 10.30 13.05 8.86
N LYS A 131 10.33 13.23 10.19
CA LYS A 131 11.08 14.34 10.84
C LYS A 131 12.54 14.34 10.44
N GLN A 132 13.17 13.17 10.49
CA GLN A 132 14.57 13.02 10.19
C GLN A 132 14.86 13.30 8.71
N ASP A 133 14.02 12.81 7.81
CA ASP A 133 14.13 13.02 6.37
C ASP A 133 14.00 14.50 6.00
N ILE A 134 13.01 15.19 6.57
CA ILE A 134 12.82 16.64 6.38
C ILE A 134 14.06 17.40 6.87
N THR A 135 14.51 17.11 8.09
CA THR A 135 15.68 17.75 8.69
C THR A 135 16.94 17.54 7.86
N ASN A 136 17.14 16.32 7.36
CA ASN A 136 18.28 15.99 6.52
C ASN A 136 18.20 16.69 5.16
N SER A 137 17.02 16.73 4.55
CA SER A 137 16.78 17.39 3.27
C SER A 137 16.99 18.90 3.35
N LEU A 138 16.50 19.55 4.42
CA LEU A 138 16.76 20.97 4.69
C LEU A 138 18.25 21.25 4.87
N LYS A 139 18.97 20.39 5.60
CA LYS A 139 20.44 20.49 5.74
C LYS A 139 21.14 20.38 4.39
N ILE A 140 20.70 19.48 3.52
CA ILE A 140 21.25 19.32 2.17
C ILE A 140 21.01 20.59 1.35
N ILE A 141 19.78 21.10 1.31
CA ILE A 141 19.43 22.34 0.59
C ILE A 141 20.28 23.50 1.11
N ASN A 142 20.42 23.64 2.42
CA ASN A 142 21.20 24.73 3.02
C ASN A 142 22.70 24.64 2.68
N LYS A 143 23.26 23.44 2.58
CA LYS A 143 24.66 23.21 2.21
C LYS A 143 24.97 23.46 0.74
N THR A 144 23.96 23.55 -0.13
CA THR A 144 24.21 23.86 -1.54
C THR A 144 24.81 25.26 -1.72
N PRO A 145 25.67 25.47 -2.74
CA PRO A 145 26.22 26.79 -3.06
C PRO A 145 25.21 27.71 -3.76
N LEU A 146 23.90 27.41 -3.69
CA LEU A 146 22.86 28.19 -4.35
C LEU A 146 22.57 29.50 -3.59
N PRO A 147 22.25 30.60 -4.30
CA PRO A 147 21.66 31.79 -3.71
C PRO A 147 20.39 31.46 -2.91
N GLY A 148 20.11 32.25 -1.87
CA GLY A 148 18.96 32.02 -0.96
C GLY A 148 17.62 31.87 -1.69
N LYS A 149 17.37 32.66 -2.74
CA LYS A 149 16.16 32.56 -3.57
C LYS A 149 16.00 31.18 -4.23
N LEU A 150 17.09 30.58 -4.70
CA LEU A 150 17.07 29.25 -5.31
C LEU A 150 16.96 28.14 -4.26
N LYS A 151 17.49 28.34 -3.04
CA LYS A 151 17.26 27.42 -1.91
C LYS A 151 15.78 27.38 -1.51
N LEU A 152 15.13 28.55 -1.43
CA LEU A 152 13.69 28.64 -1.19
C LEU A 152 12.89 27.97 -2.33
N TRP A 153 13.35 28.10 -3.58
CA TRP A 153 12.75 27.38 -4.70
C TRP A 153 12.86 25.86 -4.53
N CYS A 154 14.02 25.33 -4.13
CA CYS A 154 14.19 23.90 -3.83
C CYS A 154 13.28 23.43 -2.68
N LEU A 155 13.08 24.26 -1.66
CA LEU A 155 12.14 23.96 -0.58
C LEU A 155 10.71 23.86 -1.12
N GLN A 156 10.25 24.89 -1.83
CA GLN A 156 8.87 25.01 -2.30
C GLN A 156 8.50 23.95 -3.35
N PHE A 157 9.38 23.69 -4.32
CA PHE A 157 9.08 22.85 -5.49
C PHE A 157 9.78 21.49 -5.48
N GLY A 158 10.75 21.29 -4.59
CA GLY A 158 11.45 20.02 -4.42
C GLY A 158 10.99 19.29 -3.16
N LEU A 159 11.30 19.85 -2.00
CA LEU A 159 11.07 19.18 -0.72
C LEU A 159 9.59 19.12 -0.33
N LEU A 160 8.86 20.23 -0.44
CA LEU A 160 7.46 20.28 -0.01
C LEU A 160 6.59 19.23 -0.74
N PRO A 161 6.63 19.08 -2.09
CA PRO A 161 5.88 18.02 -2.76
C PRO A 161 6.26 16.60 -2.31
N GLN A 162 7.53 16.36 -1.96
CA GLN A 162 7.98 15.07 -1.44
C GLN A 162 7.40 14.78 -0.05
N VAL A 163 7.27 15.81 0.79
CA VAL A 163 6.74 15.71 2.17
C VAL A 163 5.22 15.58 2.19
N MET A 164 4.52 16.19 1.23
CA MET A 164 3.06 16.13 1.12
C MET A 164 2.54 14.69 1.06
N TRP A 165 3.24 13.80 0.35
CA TRP A 165 2.81 12.41 0.21
C TRP A 165 2.82 11.63 1.54
N PRO A 166 3.93 11.57 2.32
CA PRO A 166 3.93 11.01 3.67
C PRO A 166 2.90 11.64 4.60
N LEU A 167 2.70 12.97 4.56
CA LEU A 167 1.70 13.65 5.39
C LEU A 167 0.26 13.26 5.03
N THR A 168 0.01 12.93 3.76
CA THR A 168 -1.31 12.43 3.31
C THR A 168 -1.51 10.96 3.69
N MET A 169 -0.43 10.17 3.68
CA MET A 169 -0.51 8.73 3.90
C MET A 169 -0.52 8.33 5.36
N TYR A 170 0.17 9.05 6.24
CA TYR A 170 0.32 8.72 7.66
C TYR A 170 -0.51 9.62 8.57
N GLU A 171 -0.95 9.07 9.70
CA GLU A 171 -1.57 9.88 10.76
C GLU A 171 -0.50 10.67 11.52
N VAL A 172 -0.20 11.86 11.00
CA VAL A 172 0.73 12.80 11.62
C VAL A 172 -0.04 13.80 12.48
N PRO A 173 0.21 13.87 13.80
CA PRO A 173 -0.46 14.84 14.66
C PRO A 173 -0.13 16.29 14.23
N MET A 174 -1.11 17.19 14.26
CA MET A 174 -0.90 18.61 13.93
C MET A 174 0.21 19.25 14.77
N THR A 175 0.27 18.95 16.07
CA THR A 175 1.33 19.43 16.97
C THR A 175 2.74 18.99 16.55
N THR A 176 2.86 17.93 15.76
CA THR A 176 4.12 17.51 15.17
C THR A 176 4.43 18.32 13.91
N VAL A 177 3.44 18.59 13.07
CA VAL A 177 3.59 19.41 11.86
C VAL A 177 3.97 20.85 12.24
N GLU A 178 3.27 21.46 13.20
CA GLU A 178 3.56 22.82 13.70
C GLU A 178 4.98 22.97 14.27
N LYS A 179 5.58 21.88 14.76
CA LYS A 179 6.99 21.89 15.23
C LYS A 179 8.01 21.77 14.11
N MET A 180 7.57 21.40 12.91
CA MET A 180 8.43 21.26 11.73
C MET A 180 8.42 22.53 10.85
N GLU A 181 7.39 23.36 10.96
CA GLU A 181 7.33 24.70 10.37
C GLU A 181 8.36 25.63 11.01
#